data_AF-A0A0F3IPB4-F1
#
_entry.id   AF-A0A0F3IPB4-F1
#
_cell.length_a   1.000
_cell.length_b   1.000
_cell.length_c   1.000
_cell.angle_alpha   90.00
_cell.angle_beta   90.00
_cell.angle_gamma   90.00
#
_symmetry.space_group_name_H-M   'P 1'
#
loop_
_entity.id
_entity.type
_entity.pdbx_description
1 polymer ?
#
loop_
_entity_poly.entity_id
_entity_poly.type
_entity_poly.pdbx_seq_one_letter_code
_entity_poly.pdbx_strand_id
1 'polypeptide(L)'
;GAEAARRAQALLMEAQRFEPESSKLWRLLAVTYGRENNLGLAALATAELALLEGRPRDARDQARRALRLIPAGAPGQLRAQDLENQAIQELERLRE
;
A
#
# COMPACT_ATOMS: atom_id res chain seq x y z
N GLY A 1 -11.23 4.11 -10.68
CA GLY A 1 -11.40 3.46 -12.00
C GLY A 1 -10.10 2.81 -12.45
N ALA A 2 -10.13 2.01 -13.53
CA ALA A 2 -8.98 1.25 -14.05
C ALA A 2 -7.73 2.11 -14.35
N GLU A 3 -7.89 3.41 -14.58
CA GLU A 3 -6.78 4.35 -14.74
C GLU A 3 -6.03 4.62 -13.43
N ALA A 4 -6.75 4.79 -12.32
CA ALA A 4 -6.14 4.98 -11.01
C ALA A 4 -5.36 3.74 -10.55
N ALA A 5 -5.87 2.54 -10.85
CA ALA A 5 -5.17 1.28 -10.59
C ALA A 5 -3.86 1.15 -11.40
N ARG A 6 -3.86 1.58 -12.66
CA ARG A 6 -2.65 1.61 -13.50
C ARG A 6 -1.65 2.67 -13.02
N ARG A 7 -2.12 3.85 -12.62
CA ARG A 7 -1.27 4.88 -12.00
C ARG A 7 -0.65 4.37 -10.71
N ALA A 8 -1.42 3.71 -9.85
CA ALA A 8 -0.91 3.11 -8.61
C ALA A 8 0.19 2.09 -8.89
N GLN A 9 0.04 1.23 -9.89
CA GLN A 9 1.06 0.26 -10.28
C GLN A 9 2.34 0.93 -10.81
N ALA A 10 2.22 1.99 -11.62
CA ALA A 10 3.38 2.74 -12.12
C ALA A 10 4.14 3.41 -10.96
N LEU A 11 3.42 4.00 -10.02
CA LEU A 11 3.98 4.64 -8.84
C LEU A 11 4.64 3.62 -7.89
N LEU A 12 4.07 2.41 -7.76
CA LEU A 12 4.67 1.28 -7.03
C LEU A 12 6.02 0.86 -7.61
N MET A 13 6.10 0.74 -8.94
CA MET A 13 7.35 0.38 -9.62
C MET A 13 8.41 1.47 -9.51
N GLU A 14 8.00 2.75 -9.51
CA GLU A 14 8.90 3.89 -9.37
C GLU A 14 9.41 4.03 -7.93
N ALA A 15 8.54 3.87 -6.93
CA ALA A 15 8.90 3.97 -5.52
C ALA A 15 9.88 2.88 -5.05
N GLN A 16 9.86 1.69 -5.67
CA GLN A 16 10.84 0.62 -5.41
C GLN A 16 12.25 0.95 -5.91
N ARG A 17 12.42 1.92 -6.82
CA ARG A 17 13.72 2.26 -7.41
C ARG A 17 14.53 3.27 -6.59
N PHE A 18 13.91 4.01 -5.68
CA PHE A 18 14.54 5.12 -4.95
C PHE A 18 14.13 5.10 -3.45
N GLU A 19 14.78 4.29 -2.63
CA GLU A 19 14.80 4.46 -1.17
C GLU A 19 15.79 5.60 -0.87
N PRO A 20 15.56 6.69 -0.10
CA PRO A 20 14.49 7.12 0.82
C PRO A 20 13.36 8.00 0.23
N GLU A 21 13.33 8.27 -1.08
CA GLU A 21 12.22 9.01 -1.70
C GLU A 21 10.89 8.24 -1.62
N SER A 22 10.97 6.90 -1.51
CA SER A 22 9.83 5.99 -1.40
C SER A 22 8.84 6.38 -0.30
N SER A 23 9.28 6.62 0.95
CA SER A 23 8.36 6.93 2.06
C SER A 23 7.60 8.26 1.86
N LYS A 24 8.28 9.29 1.35
CA LYS A 24 7.65 10.59 1.08
C LYS A 24 6.63 10.47 -0.06
N LEU A 25 6.97 9.70 -1.11
CA LEU A 25 6.08 9.42 -2.22
C LEU A 25 4.81 8.69 -1.75
N TRP A 26 4.93 7.63 -0.96
CA TRP A 26 3.78 6.90 -0.43
C TRP A 26 2.84 7.76 0.40
N ARG A 27 3.40 8.63 1.24
CA ARG A 27 2.62 9.59 2.01
C ARG A 27 1.84 10.54 1.09
N LEU A 28 2.48 11.08 0.05
CA LEU A 28 1.82 11.96 -0.91
C LEU A 28 0.71 11.24 -1.68
N LEU A 29 0.93 9.99 -2.06
CA LEU A 29 -0.07 9.17 -2.73
C LEU A 29 -1.27 8.88 -1.84
N ALA A 30 -1.05 8.51 -0.58
CA ALA A 30 -2.13 8.29 0.37
C ALA A 30 -3.02 9.54 0.52
N VAL A 31 -2.41 10.73 0.63
CA VAL A 31 -3.13 12.00 0.70
C VAL A 31 -3.88 12.30 -0.61
N THR A 32 -3.22 12.13 -1.75
CA THR A 32 -3.79 12.44 -3.08
C THR A 32 -4.99 11.54 -3.37
N TYR A 33 -4.83 10.22 -3.19
CA TYR A 33 -5.94 9.28 -3.35
C TYR A 33 -7.07 9.52 -2.35
N GLY A 34 -6.75 9.94 -1.11
CA GLY A 34 -7.76 10.34 -0.14
C GLY A 34 -8.59 11.53 -0.62
N ARG A 35 -7.94 12.56 -1.17
CA ARG A 35 -8.60 13.75 -1.74
C ARG A 35 -9.45 13.44 -2.96
N GLU A 36 -9.04 12.46 -3.77
CA GLU A 36 -9.79 12.00 -4.94
C GLU A 36 -10.88 10.96 -4.61
N ASN A 37 -11.14 10.69 -3.33
CA ASN A 37 -12.08 9.66 -2.87
C ASN A 37 -11.73 8.23 -3.34
N ASN A 38 -10.46 8.00 -3.73
CA ASN A 38 -9.91 6.71 -4.12
C ASN A 38 -9.45 5.93 -2.87
N LEU A 39 -10.35 5.69 -1.93
CA LEU A 39 -10.02 5.23 -0.57
C LEU A 39 -9.28 3.87 -0.51
N GLY A 40 -9.55 2.96 -1.45
CA GLY A 40 -8.82 1.69 -1.54
C GLY A 40 -7.35 1.88 -1.90
N LEU A 41 -7.05 2.79 -2.83
CA LEU A 41 -5.68 3.13 -3.20
C LEU A 41 -4.98 3.97 -2.13
N ALA A 42 -5.73 4.83 -1.43
CA ALA A 42 -5.21 5.54 -0.27
C ALA A 42 -4.78 4.57 0.85
N ALA A 43 -5.59 3.56 1.14
CA ALA A 43 -5.25 2.51 2.09
C ALA A 43 -4.04 1.69 1.63
N LEU A 44 -3.97 1.32 0.35
CA LEU A 44 -2.82 0.61 -0.23
C LEU A 44 -1.51 1.40 -0.06
N ALA A 45 -1.50 2.68 -0.43
CA ALA A 45 -0.35 3.55 -0.27
C ALA A 45 0.06 3.74 1.21
N THR A 46 -0.91 3.75 2.12
CA THR A 46 -0.63 3.81 3.57
C THR A 46 0.00 2.51 4.08
N ALA A 47 -0.38 1.36 3.52
CA ALA A 47 0.21 0.06 3.88
C ALA A 47 1.69 -0.03 3.47
N GLU A 48 2.03 0.43 2.27
CA GLU A 48 3.41 0.55 1.79
C GLU A 48 4.26 1.44 2.72
N LEU A 49 3.75 2.63 3.01
CA LEU A 49 4.42 3.56 3.92
C LEU A 49 4.68 2.93 5.28
N ALA A 50 3.67 2.26 5.83
CA ALA A 50 3.79 1.62 7.13
C ALA A 50 4.85 0.51 7.15
N LEU A 51 4.98 -0.29 6.09
CA LEU A 51 6.07 -1.28 5.99
C LEU A 51 7.45 -0.63 5.94
N LEU A 52 7.61 0.42 5.11
CA LEU A 52 8.88 1.14 5.01
C LEU A 52 9.29 1.82 6.31
N GLU A 53 8.32 2.26 7.11
CA GLU A 53 8.54 2.87 8.42
C GLU A 53 8.66 1.84 9.57
N GLY A 54 8.66 0.53 9.28
CA GLY A 54 8.79 -0.51 10.30
C GLY A 54 7.56 -0.65 11.20
N ARG A 55 6.37 -0.33 10.68
CA ARG A 55 5.07 -0.39 11.38
C ARG A 55 4.18 -1.51 10.81
N PRO A 56 4.55 -2.79 10.99
CA PRO A 56 3.87 -3.89 10.30
C PRO A 56 2.43 -4.13 10.78
N ARG A 57 2.06 -3.72 12.01
CA ARG A 57 0.65 -3.76 12.46
C ARG A 57 -0.23 -2.84 11.62
N ASP A 58 0.20 -1.59 11.46
CA ASP A 58 -0.51 -0.58 10.67
C ASP A 58 -0.60 -1.01 9.19
N ALA A 59 0.50 -1.58 8.67
CA ALA A 59 0.55 -2.07 7.30
C ALA A 59 -0.49 -3.15 7.02
N ARG A 60 -0.58 -4.16 7.90
CA ARG A 60 -1.57 -5.24 7.78
C ARG A 60 -2.99 -4.68 7.78
N ASP A 61 -3.31 -3.77 8.69
CA ASP A 61 -4.67 -3.27 8.85
C ASP A 61 -5.09 -2.40 7.65
N GLN A 62 -4.17 -1.62 7.08
CA GLN A 62 -4.40 -0.84 5.88
C GLN A 62 -4.46 -1.71 4.62
N ALA A 63 -3.62 -2.74 4.51
CA ALA A 63 -3.67 -3.71 3.42
C ALA A 63 -5.02 -4.43 3.38
N ARG A 64 -5.53 -4.88 4.53
CA ARG A 64 -6.89 -5.44 4.67
C ARG A 64 -7.98 -4.46 4.27
N ARG A 65 -7.82 -3.17 4.62
CA ARG A 65 -8.75 -2.13 4.19
C ARG A 65 -8.73 -1.95 2.67
N ALA A 66 -7.54 -1.96 2.06
CA ALA A 66 -7.39 -1.90 0.61
C ALA A 66 -8.07 -3.09 -0.09
N LEU A 67 -7.87 -4.32 0.41
CA LEU A 67 -8.51 -5.53 -0.13
C LEU A 67 -10.05 -5.46 -0.12
N ARG A 68 -10.66 -4.81 0.87
CA ARG A 68 -12.11 -4.61 0.93
C ARG A 68 -12.64 -3.55 -0.04
N LEU A 69 -11.81 -2.60 -0.43
CA LEU A 69 -12.22 -1.41 -1.19
C LEU A 69 -11.79 -1.45 -2.67
N ILE A 70 -10.73 -2.18 -2.99
CA ILE A 70 -10.23 -2.33 -4.35
C ILE A 70 -11.03 -3.45 -5.04
N PRO A 71 -11.61 -3.22 -6.23
CA PRO A 71 -12.34 -4.24 -6.96
C PRO A 71 -11.50 -5.50 -7.23
N ALA A 72 -12.16 -6.65 -7.19
CA ALA A 72 -11.52 -7.93 -7.49
C ALA A 72 -10.91 -7.94 -8.90
N GLY A 73 -9.72 -8.53 -9.05
CA GLY A 73 -8.97 -8.60 -10.30
C GLY A 73 -8.22 -7.31 -10.67
N ALA A 74 -8.36 -6.23 -9.90
CA ALA A 74 -7.55 -5.04 -10.11
C ALA A 74 -6.10 -5.26 -9.62
N PRO A 75 -5.08 -4.70 -10.30
CA PRO A 75 -3.67 -4.86 -9.88
C PRO A 75 -3.40 -4.48 -8.42
N GLY A 76 -4.08 -3.43 -7.92
CA GLY A 76 -3.94 -3.00 -6.53
C GLY A 76 -4.44 -4.01 -5.49
N GLN A 77 -5.31 -4.95 -5.88
CA GLN A 77 -5.78 -6.01 -4.99
C GLN A 77 -4.66 -7.02 -4.72
N LEU A 78 -3.97 -7.48 -5.77
CA LEU A 78 -2.86 -8.41 -5.64
C LEU A 78 -1.75 -7.79 -4.78
N ARG A 79 -1.41 -6.53 -5.04
CA ARG A 79 -0.42 -5.82 -4.23
C ARG A 79 -0.84 -5.71 -2.76
N ALA A 80 -2.12 -5.42 -2.49
CA ALA A 80 -2.61 -5.37 -1.11
C ALA A 80 -2.47 -6.73 -0.40
N GLN A 81 -2.66 -7.85 -1.12
CA GLN A 81 -2.45 -9.19 -0.56
C GLN A 81 -0.98 -9.45 -0.24
N ASP A 82 -0.06 -9.03 -1.12
CA ASP A 82 1.38 -9.17 -0.89
C ASP A 82 1.82 -8.40 0.35
N LEU A 83 1.34 -7.16 0.51
CA LEU A 83 1.66 -6.32 1.67
C LEU A 83 1.07 -6.88 2.97
N GLU A 84 -0.14 -7.45 2.92
CA GLU A 84 -0.71 -8.12 4.09
C GLU A 84 0.18 -9.30 4.52
N ASN A 85 0.60 -10.13 3.57
CA ASN A 85 1.44 -11.28 3.84
C ASN A 85 2.82 -10.87 4.38
N GLN A 86 3.45 -9.86 3.77
CA GLN A 86 4.72 -9.31 4.23
C GLN A 86 4.59 -8.75 5.66
N ALA A 87 3.54 -7.98 5.93
CA ALA A 87 3.28 -7.42 7.25
C ALA A 87 3.08 -8.51 8.32
N ILE A 88 2.40 -9.62 7.98
CA ILE A 88 2.25 -10.77 8.88
C ILE A 88 3.61 -11.40 9.20
N GLN A 89 4.45 -11.62 8.20
CA GLN A 89 5.79 -12.19 8.39
C GLN A 89 6.66 -11.32 9.29
N GLU A 90 6.66 -9.99 9.10
CA GLU A 90 7.40 -9.08 9.98
C GLU A 90 6.85 -9.09 11.42
N LEU A 91 5.53 -9.22 11.59
CA LEU A 91 4.93 -9.36 12.92
C LEU A 91 5.31 -10.66 13.63
N GLU A 92 5.47 -11.74 12.87
CA GLU A 92 5.92 -13.04 13.40
C GLU A 92 7.38 -12.95 13.83
N ARG A 93 8.27 -12.36 13.02
CA ARG A 93 9.67 -12.12 13.39
C ARG A 93 9.84 -11.28 14.65
N LEU A 94 8.96 -10.29 14.87
CA LEU A 94 9.01 -9.46 16.08
C LEU A 94 8.56 -10.18 17.36
N ARG A 95 8.00 -11.39 17.25
CA ARG A 95 7.57 -12.22 18.40
C ARG A 95 8.62 -13.25 18.82
N GLU A 96 9.61 -13.49 17.96
CA GLU A 96 10.77 -14.36 18.22
C GLU A 96 11.83 -13.61 19.03
#